data_AF-A0A7Y5PN06-F1
#
_entry.id   AF-A0A7Y5PN06-F1
#
_cell.length_a   1.000
_cell.length_b   1.000
_cell.length_c   1.000
_cell.angle_alpha   90.00
_cell.angle_beta   90.00
_cell.angle_gamma   90.00
#
_symmetry.space_group_name_H-M   'P 1'
#
loop_
_entity.id
_entity.type
_entity.pdbx_description
1 polymer ?
#
loop_
_entity_poly.entity_id
_entity_poly.type
_entity_poly.pdbx_seq_one_letter_code
_entity_poly.pdbx_strand_id
1 'polypeptide(L)'
;MPRKNHHIGKRITIELPPEFIELCRQDNVAPELVLRGFIADLCEIVSWCDAPRTDGYASNGSDERRMAREYYERVGYPWLFKPN
;
A
#
# COMPACT_ATOMS: atom_id res chain seq x y z
N MET A 1 -8.55 -29.88 -5.45
CA MET A 1 -9.31 -28.67 -5.86
C MET A 1 -8.85 -27.53 -4.96
N PRO A 2 -8.10 -26.51 -5.43
CA PRO A 2 -7.79 -25.39 -4.57
C PRO A 2 -9.07 -24.55 -4.39
N ARG A 3 -9.49 -24.32 -3.16
CA ARG A 3 -10.59 -23.40 -2.87
C ARG A 3 -10.11 -22.00 -3.25
N LYS A 4 -10.81 -21.34 -4.18
CA LYS A 4 -10.62 -19.92 -4.47
C LYS A 4 -11.03 -19.16 -3.20
N ASN A 5 -10.06 -18.83 -2.35
CA ASN A 5 -10.29 -17.85 -1.29
C ASN A 5 -10.60 -16.53 -2.00
N HIS A 6 -11.88 -16.15 -2.01
CA HIS A 6 -12.30 -14.87 -2.53
C HIS A 6 -11.76 -13.82 -1.55
N HIS A 7 -10.61 -13.21 -1.87
CA HIS A 7 -10.17 -12.01 -1.17
C HIS A 7 -11.21 -10.93 -1.47
N ILE A 8 -12.15 -10.71 -0.55
CA ILE A 8 -13.15 -9.65 -0.67
C ILE A 8 -12.43 -8.33 -0.32
N GLY A 9 -11.72 -7.77 -1.29
CA GLY A 9 -11.20 -6.41 -1.20
C GLY A 9 -12.37 -5.42 -1.18
N LYS A 10 -12.26 -4.37 -0.36
CA LYS A 10 -13.16 -3.21 -0.45
C LYS A 10 -12.58 -2.21 -1.45
N ARG A 11 -13.43 -1.65 -2.31
CA ARG A 11 -13.03 -0.58 -3.24
C ARG A 11 -13.34 0.77 -2.62
N ILE A 12 -12.35 1.66 -2.65
CA ILE A 12 -12.51 3.09 -2.39
C ILE A 12 -12.13 3.83 -3.68
N THR A 13 -12.82 4.94 -3.95
CA THR A 13 -12.44 5.86 -5.04
C THR A 13 -11.96 7.15 -4.36
N ILE A 14 -10.75 7.57 -4.70
CA ILE A 14 -10.16 8.82 -4.22
C ILE A 14 -9.74 9.64 -5.42
N GLU A 15 -10.03 10.94 -5.40
CA GLU A 15 -9.47 11.86 -6.38
C GLU A 15 -8.01 12.14 -6.01
N LEU A 16 -7.12 12.06 -7.01
CA LEU A 16 -5.70 12.30 -6.80
C LEU A 16 -5.38 13.77 -7.07
N PRO A 17 -4.67 14.45 -6.15
CA PRO A 17 -4.31 15.86 -6.33
C PRO A 17 -3.30 16.01 -7.48
N PRO A 18 -3.35 17.12 -8.25
CA PRO A 18 -2.43 17.36 -9.37
C PRO A 18 -0.95 17.23 -8.99
N GLU A 19 -0.58 17.58 -7.77
CA GLU A 19 0.79 17.49 -7.24
C GLU A 19 1.29 16.04 -7.18
N PHE A 20 0.43 15.11 -6.76
CA PHE A 20 0.79 13.68 -6.71
C PHE A 20 0.87 13.08 -8.12
N ILE A 21 -0.05 13.51 -9.01
CA ILE A 21 -0.02 13.11 -10.42
C ILE A 21 1.28 13.60 -11.10
N GLU A 22 1.65 14.85 -10.86
CA GLU A 22 2.87 15.44 -11.42
C GLU A 22 4.13 14.76 -10.89
N LEU A 23 4.20 14.47 -9.59
CA LEU A 23 5.30 13.70 -8.99
C LEU A 23 5.45 12.34 -9.69
N CYS A 24 4.35 11.59 -9.80
CA CYS A 24 4.35 10.28 -10.47
C CYS A 24 4.77 10.38 -11.95
N ARG A 25 4.32 11.44 -12.64
CA ARG A 25 4.64 11.69 -14.05
C ARG A 25 6.13 12.00 -14.26
N GLN A 26 6.76 12.76 -13.35
CA GLN A 26 8.19 13.08 -13.42
C GLN A 26 9.06 11.82 -13.37
N ASP A 27 8.66 10.85 -12.55
CA ASP A 27 9.39 9.59 -12.37
C ASP A 27 8.92 8.47 -13.33
N ASN A 28 7.95 8.76 -14.21
CA ASN A 28 7.33 7.78 -15.11
C ASN A 28 6.74 6.56 -14.36
N VAL A 29 6.14 6.81 -13.20
CA VAL A 29 5.51 5.79 -12.35
C VAL A 29 3.99 5.96 -12.38
N ALA A 30 3.24 4.86 -12.46
CA ALA A 30 1.79 4.92 -12.34
C ALA A 30 1.39 5.21 -10.88
N PRO A 31 0.47 6.17 -10.61
CA PRO A 31 0.04 6.48 -9.23
C PRO A 31 -0.49 5.26 -8.47
N GLU A 32 -1.20 4.35 -9.16
CA GLU A 32 -1.68 3.08 -8.60
C GLU A 32 -0.55 2.21 -8.05
N LEU A 33 0.61 2.19 -8.71
CA LEU A 33 1.77 1.42 -8.26
C LEU A 33 2.34 1.97 -6.96
N VAL A 34 2.47 3.29 -6.85
CA VAL A 34 2.93 3.96 -5.62
C VAL A 34 1.99 3.67 -4.45
N LEU A 35 0.68 3.84 -4.67
CA LEU A 35 -0.33 3.62 -3.63
C LEU A 35 -0.38 2.15 -3.18
N ARG A 36 -0.33 1.20 -4.11
CA ARG A 36 -0.28 -0.24 -3.78
C ARG A 36 1.00 -0.62 -3.04
N GLY A 37 2.14 -0.08 -3.47
CA GLY A 37 3.42 -0.29 -2.81
C GLY A 37 3.38 0.16 -1.35
N PHE A 38 2.96 1.41 -1.11
CA PHE A 38 2.84 1.94 0.25
C PHE A 38 1.89 1.13 1.12
N ILE A 39 0.71 0.74 0.60
CA ILE A 39 -0.24 -0.12 1.32
C ILE A 39 0.40 -1.48 1.63
N ALA A 40 1.08 -2.09 0.66
CA ALA A 40 1.73 -3.38 0.86
C ALA A 40 2.85 -3.30 1.91
N ASP A 41 3.62 -2.23 1.91
CA ASP A 41 4.68 -2.01 2.89
C ASP A 41 4.12 -1.78 4.30
N LEU A 42 3.12 -0.91 4.44
CA LEU A 42 2.48 -0.65 5.73
C LEU A 42 1.77 -1.88 6.32
N CYS A 43 1.21 -2.73 5.46
CA CYS A 43 0.55 -3.98 5.83
C CYS A 43 1.49 -5.20 5.87
N GLU A 44 2.78 -5.02 5.60
CA GLU A 44 3.79 -6.07 5.60
C GLU A 44 3.45 -7.25 4.66
N ILE A 45 2.84 -6.97 3.50
CA ILE A 45 2.42 -7.97 2.52
C ILE A 45 3.64 -8.43 1.72
N VAL A 46 4.34 -9.43 2.22
CA VAL A 46 5.48 -10.05 1.52
C VAL A 46 5.00 -11.22 0.67
N SER A 47 5.43 -11.28 -0.59
CA SER A 47 5.15 -12.41 -1.48
C SER A 47 6.42 -12.81 -2.22
N TRP A 48 7.03 -13.92 -1.81
CA TRP A 48 8.28 -14.42 -2.38
C TRP A 48 8.08 -15.29 -3.62
N CYS A 49 6.93 -15.97 -3.71
CA CYS A 49 6.62 -16.88 -4.81
C CYS A 49 5.89 -16.17 -5.95
N ASP A 50 5.07 -15.16 -5.63
CA ASP A 50 4.28 -14.38 -6.57
C ASP A 50 4.52 -12.88 -6.29
N ALA A 51 5.57 -12.29 -6.86
CA ALA A 51 5.93 -10.88 -6.64
C ALA A 51 5.61 -10.04 -7.89
N PRO A 52 4.45 -9.34 -7.96
CA PRO A 52 3.42 -9.17 -6.93
C PRO A 52 2.38 -10.31 -6.86
N ARG A 53 1.61 -10.37 -5.75
CA ARG A 53 0.51 -11.34 -5.57
C ARG A 53 -0.54 -11.13 -6.66
N THR A 54 -1.45 -12.09 -6.86
CA THR A 54 -2.50 -12.01 -7.91
C THR A 54 -3.40 -10.78 -7.84
N ASP A 55 -3.50 -10.11 -6.69
CA ASP A 55 -4.23 -8.86 -6.49
C ASP A 55 -3.35 -7.60 -6.57
N GLY A 56 -2.09 -7.76 -7.00
CA GLY A 56 -1.16 -6.67 -7.28
C GLY A 56 -0.41 -6.13 -6.06
N TYR A 57 -0.57 -6.71 -4.87
CA TYR A 57 0.17 -6.29 -3.67
C TYR A 57 1.44 -7.11 -3.46
N ALA A 58 2.55 -6.41 -3.27
CA ALA A 58 3.77 -6.95 -2.69
C ALA A 58 4.59 -5.79 -2.11
N SER A 59 5.20 -6.03 -0.96
CA SER A 59 6.11 -5.10 -0.30
C SER A 59 7.35 -4.85 -1.16
N ASN A 60 7.85 -3.62 -1.13
CA ASN A 60 9.05 -3.20 -1.86
C ASN A 60 10.35 -3.59 -1.15
N GLY A 61 10.33 -3.81 0.17
CA GLY A 61 11.52 -4.17 0.93
C GLY A 61 11.36 -4.00 2.43
N SER A 62 12.35 -4.46 3.21
CA SER A 62 12.30 -4.40 4.67
C SER A 62 12.40 -2.99 5.21
N ASP A 63 13.20 -2.14 4.59
CA ASP A 63 13.33 -0.74 5.02
C ASP A 63 12.07 0.05 4.67
N GLU A 64 11.44 -0.23 3.53
CA GLU A 64 10.19 0.40 3.12
C GLU A 64 9.06 0.06 4.10
N ARG A 65 8.94 -1.21 4.53
CA ARG A 65 8.00 -1.60 5.59
C ARG A 65 8.23 -0.83 6.89
N ARG A 66 9.50 -0.71 7.31
CA ARG A 66 9.87 0.02 8.52
C ARG A 66 9.52 1.51 8.39
N MET A 67 9.90 2.15 7.29
CA MET A 67 9.63 3.58 7.06
C MET A 67 8.14 3.89 6.93
N ALA A 68 7.37 3.01 6.29
CA ALA A 68 5.91 3.16 6.19
C ALA A 68 5.25 3.06 7.57
N ARG A 69 5.68 2.10 8.41
CA ARG A 69 5.24 2.00 9.81
C ARG A 69 5.61 3.24 10.62
N GLU A 70 6.87 3.68 10.53
CA GLU A 70 7.35 4.87 11.22
C GLU A 70 6.55 6.11 10.84
N TYR A 71 6.27 6.33 9.55
CA TYR A 71 5.39 7.42 9.11
C TYR A 71 4.00 7.30 9.74
N TYR A 72 3.36 6.13 9.61
CA TYR A 72 2.01 5.87 10.10
C TYR A 72 1.86 6.12 11.62
N GLU A 73 2.86 5.71 12.40
CA GLU A 73 2.90 5.92 13.84
C GLU A 73 3.18 7.39 14.22
N ARG A 74 4.13 8.04 13.54
CA ARG A 74 4.54 9.43 13.85
C ARG A 74 3.46 10.45 13.57
N VAL A 75 2.64 10.25 12.54
CA VAL A 75 1.48 11.11 12.27
C VAL A 75 0.29 10.80 13.17
N GLY A 76 0.40 9.77 14.02
CA GLY A 76 -0.54 9.48 15.09
C GLY A 76 -1.75 8.66 14.68
N TYR A 77 -1.78 8.05 13.49
CA TYR A 77 -2.93 7.25 13.03
C TYR A 77 -3.35 6.13 14.00
N PRO A 78 -2.44 5.41 14.68
CA PRO A 78 -2.83 4.40 15.67
C PRO A 78 -3.63 4.95 16.87
N TRP A 79 -3.54 6.26 17.11
CA TRP A 79 -4.06 6.92 18.31
C TRP A 79 -5.23 7.86 17.99
N LEU A 80 -5.34 8.35 16.76
CA LEU A 80 -6.24 9.45 16.36
C LEU A 80 -7.72 9.21 16.69
N PHE A 81 -8.19 7.97 16.56
CA PHE A 81 -9.60 7.60 16.80
C PHE A 81 -9.73 6.42 17.76
N LYS A 82 -8.69 6.13 18.54
CA LYS A 82 -8.71 5.00 19.46
C LYS A 82 -9.66 5.34 20.63
N PRO A 83 -10.72 4.54 20.87
CA PRO A 83 -11.57 4.76 22.03
C PRO A 83 -10.75 4.58 23.32
N ASN A 84 -11.05 5.42 24.31
CA ASN A 84 -10.46 5.36 25.66
C ASN A 84 -10.81 4.05 26.38
#